data_AF-A0A7L5Z2T4-F1
#
_entry.id   AF-A0A7L5Z2T4-F1
#
_cell.length_a   1.000
_cell.length_b   1.000
_cell.length_c   1.000
_cell.angle_alpha   90.00
_cell.angle_beta   90.00
_cell.angle_gamma   90.00
#
_symmetry.space_group_name_H-M   'P 1'
#
loop_
_entity.id
_entity.type
_entity.pdbx_description
1 polymer ?
#
loop_
_entity_poly.entity_id
_entity_poly.type
_entity_poly.pdbx_seq_one_letter_code
_entity_poly.pdbx_strand_id
1 'polypeptide(L)'
;MARKGVTLDHAGIASILKSAGVASVIQSAAETMKADIEAAGVTVGDRDGGPREIALPVTVTMLTTDRAKARVSLAHAAGEAVQVKHGLLTKAAGAAGLDVRAKK
;
A
#
# COMPACT_ATOMS: atom_id res chain seq x y z
N MET A 1 30.68 -21.91 -33.25
CA MET A 1 29.87 -22.34 -32.10
C MET A 1 29.12 -21.11 -31.58
N ALA A 2 27.86 -20.91 -31.96
CA ALA A 2 27.07 -19.77 -31.49
C ALA A 2 26.72 -19.96 -30.01
N ARG A 3 27.04 -19.00 -29.14
CA ARG A 3 26.62 -19.03 -27.74
C ARG A 3 25.09 -19.00 -27.72
N LYS A 4 24.46 -20.04 -27.19
CA LYS A 4 23.02 -20.07 -26.94
C LYS A 4 22.70 -18.89 -26.02
N GLY A 5 22.03 -17.88 -26.56
CA GLY A 5 21.61 -16.72 -25.78
C GLY A 5 20.67 -17.17 -24.67
N VAL A 6 20.95 -16.78 -23.44
CA VAL A 6 19.99 -16.91 -22.34
C VAL A 6 18.84 -15.95 -22.64
N THR A 7 17.61 -16.48 -22.66
CA THR A 7 16.39 -15.68 -22.86
C THR A 7 15.55 -15.77 -21.59
N LEU A 8 14.87 -14.67 -21.27
CA LEU A 8 13.97 -14.61 -20.12
C LEU A 8 12.66 -15.32 -20.44
N ASP A 9 12.22 -16.22 -19.56
CA ASP A 9 10.88 -16.81 -19.64
C ASP A 9 9.86 -15.83 -19.05
N HIS A 10 9.34 -14.96 -19.91
CA HIS A 10 8.30 -14.00 -19.54
C HIS A 10 7.00 -14.68 -19.09
N ALA A 11 6.68 -15.86 -19.62
CA ALA A 11 5.45 -16.59 -19.27
C ALA A 11 5.56 -17.19 -17.86
N GLY A 12 6.70 -17.78 -17.52
CA GLY A 12 7.00 -18.26 -16.17
C GLY A 12 7.01 -17.14 -15.13
N ILE A 13 7.60 -15.98 -15.45
CA ILE A 13 7.59 -14.82 -14.54
C ILE A 13 6.15 -14.32 -14.31
N ALA A 14 5.34 -14.25 -15.38
CA ALA A 14 3.95 -13.82 -15.28
C ALA A 14 3.10 -14.78 -14.43
N SER A 15 3.36 -16.09 -14.49
CA SER A 15 2.64 -17.07 -13.66
C SER A 15 3.00 -16.92 -12.18
N ILE A 16 4.27 -16.70 -11.86
CA ILE A 16 4.74 -16.44 -10.50
C ILE A 16 4.10 -15.18 -9.93
N LEU A 17 4.03 -14.09 -10.69
CA LEU A 17 3.41 -12.82 -10.25
C LEU A 17 1.90 -12.91 -9.99
N LYS A 18 1.24 -13.95 -10.50
CA LYS A 18 -0.18 -14.25 -10.27
C LYS A 18 -0.39 -15.30 -9.18
N SER A 19 0.69 -15.86 -8.64
CA SER A 19 0.60 -16.92 -7.63
C SER A 19 0.08 -16.39 -6.29
N ALA A 20 -0.52 -17.29 -5.51
CA ALA A 20 -1.00 -16.98 -4.16
C ALA A 20 0.13 -16.53 -3.22
N GLY A 21 1.36 -17.02 -3.41
CA GLY A 21 2.52 -16.62 -2.61
C GLY A 21 2.91 -15.15 -2.81
N VAL A 22 2.83 -14.64 -4.05
CA VAL A 22 3.05 -13.20 -4.28
C VAL A 22 1.90 -12.37 -3.71
N ALA A 23 0.67 -12.87 -3.80
CA ALA A 23 -0.49 -12.18 -3.23
C ALA A 23 -0.40 -12.06 -1.70
N SER A 24 0.06 -13.10 -0.99
CA SER A 24 0.22 -13.06 0.47
C SER A 24 1.31 -12.07 0.89
N VAL A 25 2.45 -12.03 0.20
CA VAL A 25 3.51 -11.05 0.48
C VAL A 25 3.00 -9.61 0.31
N ILE A 26 2.24 -9.35 -0.75
CA ILE A 26 1.64 -8.03 -0.99
C ILE A 26 0.61 -7.69 0.09
N GLN A 27 -0.21 -8.66 0.49
CA GLN A 27 -1.17 -8.47 1.57
C GLN A 27 -0.47 -8.14 2.88
N SER A 28 0.56 -8.88 3.27
CA SER A 28 1.32 -8.62 4.50
C SER A 28 1.96 -7.24 4.47
N ALA A 29 2.54 -6.81 3.35
CA ALA A 29 3.09 -5.46 3.22
C ALA A 29 2.03 -4.37 3.41
N ALA A 30 0.82 -4.57 2.85
CA ALA A 30 -0.29 -3.63 3.00
C ALA A 30 -0.83 -3.60 4.44
N GLU A 31 -0.85 -4.75 5.12
CA GLU A 31 -1.22 -4.85 6.55
C GLU A 31 -0.19 -4.17 7.45
N THR A 32 1.11 -4.30 7.17
CA THR A 32 2.16 -3.54 7.87
C THR A 32 1.97 -2.04 7.69
N MET A 33 1.74 -1.57 6.46
CA MET A 33 1.45 -0.15 6.22
C MET A 33 0.22 0.33 7.00
N LYS A 34 -0.85 -0.48 7.05
CA LYS A 34 -2.04 -0.15 7.83
C LYS A 34 -1.68 0.00 9.31
N ALA A 35 -0.95 -0.95 9.87
CA ALA A 35 -0.52 -0.91 11.27
C ALA A 35 0.34 0.33 11.59
N ASP A 36 1.26 0.69 10.69
CA ASP A 36 2.11 1.89 10.86
C ASP A 36 1.29 3.19 10.85
N ILE A 37 0.27 3.27 9.99
CA ILE A 37 -0.61 4.45 9.91
C ILE A 37 -1.50 4.52 11.15
N GLU A 38 -2.03 3.40 11.62
CA GLU A 38 -2.84 3.34 12.84
C GLU A 38 -1.99 3.69 14.08
N ALA A 39 -0.74 3.22 14.13
CA ALA A 39 0.21 3.53 15.19
C ALA A 39 0.61 5.02 15.24
N ALA A 40 0.49 5.74 14.13
CA ALA A 40 0.72 7.19 14.11
C ALA A 40 -0.34 7.98 14.91
N GLY A 41 -1.45 7.35 15.30
CA GLY A 41 -2.43 7.92 16.23
C GLY A 41 -3.17 9.14 15.68
N VAL A 42 -3.26 9.29 14.35
CA VAL A 42 -3.97 10.42 13.75
C VAL A 42 -5.47 10.21 13.87
N THR A 43 -6.11 11.21 14.44
CA THR A 43 -7.55 11.28 14.61
C THR A 43 -8.17 12.26 13.62
N VAL A 44 -9.41 12.00 13.23
CA VAL A 44 -10.21 12.83 12.33
C VAL A 44 -11.66 12.87 12.82
N GLY A 45 -12.34 13.99 12.60
CA GLY A 45 -13.70 14.21 13.09
C GLY A 45 -13.89 15.66 13.50
N ASP A 46 -14.34 15.87 14.74
CA ASP A 46 -14.46 17.21 15.33
C ASP A 46 -13.07 17.88 15.44
N ARG A 47 -13.04 19.21 15.32
CA ARG A 47 -11.84 19.99 15.69
C ARG A 47 -11.72 19.94 17.22
N ASP A 48 -10.54 19.57 17.70
CA ASP A 48 -10.10 19.73 19.10
C ASP A 48 -10.78 18.84 20.16
N GLY A 49 -10.70 17.50 20.05
CA GLY A 49 -11.09 16.62 21.18
C GLY A 49 -12.58 16.35 21.30
N GLY A 50 -13.37 16.68 20.27
CA GLY A 50 -14.82 16.55 20.30
C GLY A 50 -15.31 15.09 20.35
N PRO A 51 -16.56 14.85 20.76
CA PRO A 51 -17.12 13.53 20.98
C PRO A 51 -17.21 12.65 19.72
N ARG A 52 -16.98 13.22 18.53
CA ARG A 52 -16.95 12.49 17.25
C ARG A 52 -15.55 12.31 16.67
N GLU A 53 -14.52 12.61 17.45
CA GLU A 53 -13.15 12.33 17.04
C GLU A 53 -12.90 10.82 17.01
N ILE A 54 -12.54 10.31 15.83
CA ILE A 54 -12.27 8.90 15.59
C ILE A 54 -10.86 8.72 15.06
N ALA A 55 -10.27 7.55 15.26
CA ALA A 55 -9.03 7.19 14.57
C ALA A 55 -9.25 7.26 13.05
N LEU A 56 -8.27 7.77 12.31
CA LEU A 56 -8.32 7.87 10.85
C LEU A 56 -8.55 6.49 10.25
N PRO A 57 -9.72 6.23 9.63
CA PRO A 57 -10.02 4.90 9.11
C PRO A 57 -9.09 4.58 7.93
N VAL A 58 -8.41 3.44 8.02
CA VAL A 58 -7.55 2.91 6.96
C VAL A 58 -8.16 1.63 6.40
N THR A 59 -8.39 1.60 5.09
CA THR A 59 -8.91 0.42 4.40
C THR A 59 -7.84 -0.18 3.51
N VAL A 60 -7.68 -1.50 3.61
CA VAL A 60 -6.85 -2.30 2.71
C VAL A 60 -7.78 -3.14 1.84
N THR A 61 -7.57 -3.10 0.53
CA THR A 61 -8.34 -3.89 -0.43
C THR A 61 -7.39 -4.60 -1.38
N MET A 62 -7.47 -5.93 -1.39
CA MET A 62 -6.75 -6.76 -2.36
C MET A 62 -7.48 -6.73 -3.69
N LEU A 63 -6.73 -6.56 -4.77
CA LEU A 63 -7.21 -6.48 -6.14
C LEU A 63 -6.32 -7.32 -7.04
N THR A 64 -6.91 -7.90 -8.08
CA THR A 64 -6.17 -8.59 -9.12
C THR A 64 -6.53 -7.94 -10.45
N THR A 65 -5.51 -7.54 -11.22
CA THR A 65 -5.70 -7.02 -12.59
C THR A 65 -4.90 -7.90 -13.53
N ASP A 66 -3.63 -7.56 -13.76
CA ASP A 66 -2.63 -8.39 -14.44
C ASP A 66 -1.81 -9.23 -13.44
N ARG A 67 -1.58 -8.68 -12.24
CA ARG A 67 -0.89 -9.28 -11.09
C ARG A 67 -1.62 -8.91 -9.80
N ALA A 68 -1.25 -9.56 -8.69
CA ALA A 68 -1.76 -9.20 -7.36
C ALA A 68 -1.38 -7.75 -7.01
N LYS A 69 -2.32 -7.00 -6.43
CA LYS A 69 -2.17 -5.60 -6.02
C LYS A 69 -2.93 -5.40 -4.70
N ALA A 70 -2.42 -4.53 -3.85
CA ALA A 70 -3.15 -4.02 -2.69
C ALA A 70 -3.40 -2.52 -2.88
N ARG A 71 -4.58 -2.06 -2.48
CA ARG A 71 -4.91 -0.64 -2.33
C ARG A 71 -5.05 -0.33 -0.86
N VAL A 72 -4.24 0.61 -0.38
CA VAL A 72 -4.35 1.17 0.97
C VAL A 72 -4.91 2.58 0.83
N SER A 73 -6.04 2.86 1.48
CA SER A 73 -6.72 4.15 1.41
C SER A 73 -7.07 4.69 2.78
N LEU A 74 -6.86 5.99 2.98
CA LEU A 74 -7.41 6.74 4.10
C LEU A 74 -8.90 7.00 3.80
N ALA A 75 -9.79 6.25 4.45
CA ALA A 75 -11.22 6.20 4.16
C ALA A 75 -12.00 7.35 4.83
N HIS A 76 -11.46 8.58 4.76
CA HIS A 76 -12.07 9.78 5.32
C HIS A 76 -11.75 10.99 4.45
N ALA A 77 -12.67 11.95 4.34
CA ALA A 77 -12.49 13.16 3.51
C ALA A 77 -11.26 13.99 3.94
N ALA A 78 -10.99 14.05 5.25
CA ALA A 78 -9.78 14.71 5.78
C ALA A 78 -8.48 13.94 5.47
N GLY A 79 -8.56 12.71 4.96
CA GLY A 79 -7.39 11.88 4.64
C GLY A 79 -6.46 12.52 3.62
N GLU A 80 -7.00 13.28 2.66
CA GLU A 80 -6.19 14.04 1.71
C GLU A 80 -5.38 15.14 2.41
N ALA A 81 -6.02 15.94 3.27
CA ALA A 81 -5.34 16.97 4.03
C ALA A 81 -4.27 16.40 4.98
N VAL A 82 -4.56 15.25 5.61
CA VAL A 82 -3.61 14.52 6.46
C VAL A 82 -2.41 14.05 5.63
N GLN A 83 -2.65 13.51 4.44
CA GLN A 83 -1.58 13.07 3.55
C GLN A 83 -0.71 14.25 3.09
N VAL A 84 -1.30 15.40 2.74
CA VAL A 84 -0.55 16.59 2.33
C VAL A 84 0.30 17.14 3.48
N LYS A 85 -0.25 17.20 4.70
CA LYS A 85 0.45 17.76 5.86
C LYS A 85 1.50 16.83 6.46
N HIS A 86 1.20 15.54 6.57
CA HIS A 86 2.02 14.60 7.33
C HIS A 86 2.74 13.57 6.45
N GLY A 87 2.30 13.38 5.20
CA GLY A 87 2.86 12.39 4.28
C GLY A 87 2.68 10.94 4.76
N LEU A 88 1.59 10.66 5.50
CA LEU A 88 1.39 9.40 6.23
C LEU A 88 1.54 8.15 5.37
N LEU A 89 0.87 8.09 4.22
CA LEU A 89 0.98 6.94 3.29
C LEU A 89 2.40 6.79 2.73
N THR A 90 3.06 7.91 2.46
CA THR A 90 4.41 7.93 1.88
C THR A 90 5.43 7.43 2.90
N LYS A 91 5.30 7.85 4.16
CA LYS A 91 6.16 7.40 5.26
C LYS A 91 5.94 5.92 5.57
N ALA A 92 4.69 5.48 5.67
CA ALA A 92 4.36 4.07 5.89
C ALA A 92 4.87 3.17 4.75
N ALA A 93 4.73 3.63 3.50
CA ALA A 93 5.28 2.90 2.35
C ALA A 93 6.82 2.82 2.42
N GLY A 94 7.49 3.91 2.78
CA GLY A 94 8.94 3.92 2.97
C GLY A 94 9.40 2.99 4.11
N ALA A 95 8.66 2.95 5.22
CA ALA A 95 8.94 2.04 6.34
C ALA A 95 8.78 0.57 5.95
N ALA A 96 7.80 0.26 5.10
CA ALA A 96 7.62 -1.06 4.50
C ALA A 96 8.64 -1.40 3.38
N GLY A 97 9.60 -0.52 3.10
CA GLY A 97 10.62 -0.71 2.07
C GLY A 97 10.12 -0.56 0.63
N LEU A 98 8.95 0.08 0.44
CA LEU A 98 8.35 0.29 -0.87
C LEU A 98 8.87 1.58 -1.52
N ASP A 99 9.14 1.50 -2.82
CA ASP A 99 9.46 2.68 -3.64
C ASP A 99 8.18 3.46 -3.95
N VAL A 100 8.13 4.74 -3.56
CA VAL A 100 6.97 5.60 -3.75
C VAL A 100 7.17 6.48 -4.97
N ARG A 101 6.36 6.23 -6.01
CA ARG A 101 6.35 7.05 -7.22
C ARG A 101 5.04 7.81 -7.33
N ALA A 102 5.12 9.13 -7.38
CA ALA A 102 3.99 9.95 -7.75
C ALA A 102 3.75 9.78 -9.25
N LYS A 103 2.52 9.42 -9.63
CA LYS A 103 2.13 9.46 -11.04
C LYS A 103 1.98 10.93 -11.42
N LYS A 104 2.82 11.40 -12.34
CA LYS A 104 2.68 12.73 -12.96
C LYS A 104 1.37 12.81 -13.74
#